data_AF-A0A0F8Z8G9-F1
#
_entry.id   AF-A0A0F8Z8G9-F1
#
_cell.length_a   1.000
_cell.length_b   1.000
_cell.length_c   1.000
_cell.angle_alpha   90.00
_cell.angle_beta   90.00
_cell.angle_gamma   90.00
#
_symmetry.space_group_name_H-M   'P 1'
#
loop_
_entity.id
_entity.type
_entity.pdbx_description
1 polymer ?
#
loop_
_entity_poly.entity_id
_entity_poly.type
_entity_poly.pdbx_seq_one_letter_code
_entity_poly.pdbx_strand_id
1 'polypeptide(L)'
;MFHPCACLLFADSKRRQGRNGQSGRTSLTLTPSDKQEQQQTQIISPIQIQPLPQLPKQIQPQPQLQQPAQDVLQRQRLAEAQRFAQAQRLRFDQLTLQQQRLRQRLRLREGKIGEPTVPKIPLIPLIPEVNGGDVSLRGIAGKLKRAFEVQVRREGKFKKISKNGLPLGKALELGQQRTITTLAATFRLVPKGFTTKKDVKTMIDFDIFRLPKRTPEFPLTFIEKKGKRLKRGTGEIAEIMRAKALAPIRRRKSKKKKRGNMFGM
;
A
#
# COMPACT_ATOMS: atom_id res chain seq x y z
N MET A 1 46.08 -49.95 7.62
CA MET A 1 45.32 -49.02 6.75
C MET A 1 44.52 -48.10 7.67
N PHE A 2 45.03 -46.89 7.90
CA PHE A 2 44.47 -45.93 8.86
C PHE A 2 43.67 -44.86 8.10
N HIS A 3 42.39 -44.69 8.45
CA HIS A 3 41.59 -43.54 8.05
C HIS A 3 41.61 -42.49 9.16
N PRO A 4 42.10 -41.26 8.92
CA PRO A 4 41.98 -40.19 9.89
C PRO A 4 40.57 -39.59 9.86
N CYS A 5 39.93 -39.63 11.03
CA CYS A 5 38.66 -39.01 11.34
C CYS A 5 38.92 -37.51 11.65
N ALA A 6 38.40 -36.60 10.83
CA ALA A 6 38.53 -35.16 11.04
C ALA A 6 37.35 -34.62 11.86
N CYS A 7 37.55 -34.48 13.17
CA CYS A 7 36.67 -33.73 14.06
C CYS A 7 36.97 -32.23 13.93
N LEU A 8 36.09 -31.47 13.28
CA LEU A 8 36.12 -30.01 13.30
C LEU A 8 35.30 -29.49 14.49
N LEU A 9 36.01 -29.10 15.54
CA LEU A 9 35.51 -28.31 16.67
C LEU A 9 35.29 -26.87 16.21
N PHE A 10 34.05 -26.39 16.25
CA PHE A 10 33.75 -24.95 16.17
C PHE A 10 33.61 -24.39 17.58
N ALA A 11 34.59 -23.59 17.98
CA ALA A 11 34.59 -22.84 19.22
C ALA A 11 33.63 -21.63 19.14
N ASP A 12 32.75 -21.55 20.13
CA ASP A 12 31.82 -20.45 20.39
C ASP A 12 32.57 -19.18 20.82
N SER A 13 32.56 -18.15 19.95
CA SER A 13 33.07 -16.82 20.28
C SER A 13 31.97 -15.97 20.92
N LYS A 14 31.87 -16.02 22.26
CA LYS A 14 31.20 -14.99 23.06
C LYS A 14 31.90 -13.64 22.85
N ARG A 15 31.23 -12.69 22.21
CA ARG A 15 31.71 -11.30 22.15
C ARG A 15 30.57 -10.30 22.26
N ARG A 16 30.59 -9.61 23.40
CA ARG A 16 30.44 -8.14 23.60
C ARG A 16 29.37 -7.73 24.59
N GLN A 17 29.89 -7.31 25.74
CA GLN A 17 29.32 -6.34 26.64
C GLN A 17 29.16 -4.96 25.95
N GLY A 18 28.27 -4.16 26.54
CA GLY A 18 28.38 -2.70 26.55
C GLY A 18 27.24 -1.97 25.86
N ARG A 19 26.37 -1.32 26.66
CA ARG A 19 26.45 0.13 26.90
C ARG A 19 25.33 0.61 27.83
N ASN A 20 25.77 1.19 28.96
CA ASN A 20 25.07 2.23 29.70
C ASN A 20 24.83 3.44 28.80
N GLY A 21 23.72 4.16 28.99
CA GLY A 21 23.42 5.36 28.21
C GLY A 21 22.13 6.07 28.62
N GLN A 22 22.21 6.72 29.78
CA GLN A 22 21.63 8.03 30.10
C GLN A 22 20.12 8.30 29.88
N SER A 23 19.49 8.47 31.04
CA SER A 23 18.34 9.32 31.35
C SER A 23 18.30 10.65 30.56
N GLY A 24 17.30 10.79 29.70
CA GLY A 24 16.82 12.07 29.16
C GLY A 24 15.42 12.35 29.69
N ARG A 25 15.34 13.06 30.81
CA ARG A 25 14.12 13.60 31.41
C ARG A 25 13.82 14.93 30.68
N THR A 26 12.83 14.95 29.80
CA THR A 26 12.28 16.20 29.27
C THR A 26 10.77 16.20 29.44
N SER A 27 10.33 17.15 30.26
CA SER A 27 8.97 17.50 30.61
C SER A 27 8.07 17.72 29.39
N LEU A 28 6.89 17.12 29.44
CA LEU A 28 5.77 17.38 28.54
C LEU A 28 5.21 18.78 28.80
N THR A 29 5.40 19.68 27.85
CA THR A 29 4.71 20.96 27.77
C THR A 29 3.29 20.72 27.26
N LEU A 30 2.30 21.04 28.09
CA LEU A 30 0.88 21.11 27.74
C LEU A 30 0.64 22.34 26.86
N THR A 31 0.06 22.16 25.67
CA THR A 31 -0.75 23.20 25.02
C THR A 31 -1.92 22.54 24.27
N PRO A 32 -3.18 22.86 24.60
CA PRO A 32 -4.30 22.72 23.68
C PRO A 32 -4.42 24.00 22.85
N SER A 33 -4.43 23.89 21.53
CA SER A 33 -4.87 24.97 20.64
C SER A 33 -6.10 24.51 19.88
N ASP A 34 -7.24 24.83 20.47
CA ASP A 34 -8.50 25.02 19.75
C ASP A 34 -8.32 26.20 18.78
N LYS A 35 -8.39 25.92 17.49
CA LYS A 35 -8.53 26.97 16.47
C LYS A 35 -10.00 27.03 16.08
N GLN A 36 -10.68 28.01 16.67
CA GLN A 36 -11.94 28.52 16.17
C GLN A 36 -11.68 29.29 14.88
N GLU A 37 -12.36 28.90 13.81
CA GLU A 37 -12.50 29.66 12.57
C GLU A 37 -13.43 30.85 12.85
N GLN A 38 -12.86 32.05 13.00
CA GLN A 38 -13.61 33.30 12.90
C GLN A 38 -13.47 33.84 11.47
N GLN A 39 -14.61 33.90 10.77
CA GLN A 39 -14.74 34.57 9.50
C GLN A 39 -14.74 36.08 9.75
N GLN A 40 -13.75 36.79 9.20
CA GLN A 40 -13.65 38.24 9.27
C GLN A 40 -14.07 38.81 7.91
N THR A 41 -15.28 39.37 7.85
CA THR A 41 -15.78 40.17 6.73
C THR A 41 -15.06 41.52 6.73
N GLN A 42 -14.31 41.83 5.67
CA GLN A 42 -13.74 43.15 5.45
C GLN A 42 -14.75 44.05 4.76
N ILE A 43 -15.10 45.14 5.44
CA ILE A 43 -15.92 46.24 4.96
C ILE A 43 -15.00 47.14 4.12
N ILE A 44 -15.30 47.27 2.82
CA ILE A 44 -14.59 48.15 1.90
C ILE A 44 -15.21 49.55 2.00
N SER A 45 -14.43 50.54 2.40
CA SER A 45 -14.81 51.95 2.47
C SER A 45 -14.83 52.61 1.07
N PRO A 46 -15.74 53.57 0.81
CA PRO A 46 -15.85 54.23 -0.48
C PRO A 46 -14.73 55.26 -0.70
N ILE A 47 -14.13 55.22 -1.89
CA ILE A 47 -13.10 56.15 -2.35
C ILE A 47 -13.75 57.46 -2.80
N GLN A 48 -13.39 58.57 -2.15
CA GLN A 48 -13.76 59.93 -2.54
C GLN A 48 -12.91 60.38 -3.75
N ILE A 49 -13.56 60.72 -4.85
CA ILE A 49 -12.93 61.23 -6.07
C ILE A 49 -13.01 62.77 -6.04
N GLN A 50 -11.86 63.44 -6.17
CA GLN A 50 -11.80 64.90 -6.30
C GLN A 50 -12.14 65.33 -7.74
N PRO A 51 -12.84 66.47 -7.92
CA PRO A 51 -13.14 67.01 -9.25
C PRO A 51 -11.92 67.69 -9.89
N LEU A 52 -11.64 67.37 -11.15
CA LEU A 52 -10.62 68.00 -11.98
C LEU A 52 -11.05 69.42 -12.42
N PRO A 53 -10.14 70.40 -12.48
CA PRO A 53 -10.45 71.74 -12.98
C PRO A 53 -10.63 71.74 -14.51
N GLN A 54 -11.66 72.47 -14.95
CA GLN A 54 -11.95 72.71 -16.36
C GLN A 54 -11.01 73.78 -16.92
N LEU A 55 -10.48 73.52 -18.12
CA LEU A 55 -9.71 74.48 -18.91
C LEU A 55 -10.46 74.74 -20.23
N PRO A 56 -10.68 76.01 -20.61
CA PRO A 56 -11.32 76.33 -21.88
C PRO A 56 -10.27 76.40 -22.97
N LYS A 57 -10.59 75.90 -24.17
CA LYS A 57 -10.54 76.69 -25.42
C LYS A 57 -10.86 75.82 -26.64
N GLN A 58 -11.98 76.22 -27.21
CA GLN A 58 -12.39 76.15 -28.60
C GLN A 58 -11.20 76.12 -29.58
N ILE A 59 -11.01 75.00 -30.28
CA ILE A 59 -10.20 74.91 -31.50
C ILE A 59 -11.04 74.11 -32.51
N GLN A 60 -11.17 74.68 -33.71
CA GLN A 60 -11.88 74.12 -34.85
C GLN A 60 -11.39 72.70 -35.20
N PRO A 61 -12.28 71.74 -35.49
CA PRO A 61 -11.86 70.43 -35.94
C PRO A 61 -11.39 70.51 -37.39
N GLN A 62 -10.09 70.34 -37.63
CA GLN A 62 -9.62 69.83 -38.92
C GLN A 62 -9.95 68.33 -38.99
N PRO A 63 -10.40 67.80 -40.14
CA PRO A 63 -10.64 66.37 -40.31
C PRO A 63 -9.31 65.62 -40.31
N GLN A 64 -8.85 65.19 -39.12
CA GLN A 64 -7.65 64.38 -39.01
C GLN A 64 -7.93 62.95 -39.46
N LEU A 65 -7.21 62.56 -40.51
CA LEU A 65 -7.12 61.25 -41.14
C LEU A 65 -6.42 60.23 -40.22
N GLN A 66 -6.94 60.03 -39.01
CA GLN A 66 -6.33 59.17 -37.98
C GLN A 66 -7.36 58.17 -37.43
N GLN A 67 -7.72 57.16 -38.21
CA GLN A 67 -8.39 55.96 -37.67
C GLN A 67 -7.88 54.57 -38.12
N PRO A 68 -6.78 54.37 -38.89
CA PRO A 68 -6.43 53.00 -39.30
C PRO A 68 -5.84 52.13 -38.17
N ALA A 69 -5.24 52.72 -37.13
CA ALA A 69 -4.52 51.96 -36.10
C ALA A 69 -5.45 51.19 -35.14
N GLN A 70 -6.62 51.73 -34.81
CA GLN A 70 -7.57 51.07 -33.91
C GLN A 70 -8.27 49.89 -34.60
N ASP A 71 -8.57 50.03 -35.89
CA ASP A 71 -9.15 48.95 -36.70
C ASP A 71 -8.22 47.75 -36.85
N VAL A 72 -6.92 47.98 -37.02
CA VAL A 72 -5.93 46.89 -37.12
C VAL A 72 -5.88 46.08 -35.81
N LEU A 73 -5.90 46.76 -34.66
CA LEU A 73 -5.88 46.10 -33.35
C LEU A 73 -7.17 45.31 -33.09
N GLN A 74 -8.33 45.85 -33.47
CA GLN A 74 -9.60 45.13 -33.36
C GLN A 74 -9.63 43.89 -34.25
N ARG A 75 -9.14 43.99 -35.49
CA ARG A 75 -9.04 42.84 -36.41
C ARG A 75 -8.11 41.74 -35.87
N GLN A 76 -6.99 42.11 -35.25
CA GLN A 76 -6.10 41.14 -34.61
C GLN A 76 -6.79 40.41 -33.44
N ARG A 77 -7.47 41.13 -32.56
CA ARG A 77 -8.21 40.51 -31.44
C ARG A 77 -9.33 39.57 -31.92
N LEU A 78 -10.05 39.95 -32.98
CA LEU A 78 -11.08 39.10 -33.59
C LEU A 78 -10.46 37.82 -34.18
N ALA A 79 -9.33 37.93 -34.88
CA ALA A 79 -8.62 36.78 -35.42
C ALA A 79 -8.10 35.83 -34.32
N GLU A 80 -7.57 36.39 -33.22
CA GLU A 80 -7.14 35.60 -32.06
C GLU A 80 -8.31 34.90 -31.37
N ALA A 81 -9.43 35.60 -31.17
CA ALA A 81 -10.64 35.02 -30.59
C ALA A 81 -11.17 33.85 -31.45
N GLN A 82 -11.16 34.00 -32.77
CA GLN A 82 -11.54 32.93 -33.69
C GLN A 82 -10.59 31.73 -33.61
N ARG A 83 -9.27 31.97 -33.57
CA ARG A 83 -8.28 30.88 -33.41
C ARG A 83 -8.44 30.15 -32.08
N PHE A 84 -8.69 30.89 -31.00
CA PHE A 84 -8.93 30.30 -29.68
C PHE A 84 -10.21 29.44 -29.68
N ALA A 85 -11.30 29.95 -30.26
CA ALA A 85 -12.55 29.19 -30.39
C ALA A 85 -12.36 27.90 -31.21
N GLN A 86 -11.62 27.96 -32.31
CA GLN A 86 -11.28 26.77 -33.11
C GLN A 86 -10.43 25.77 -32.31
N ALA A 87 -9.43 26.24 -31.57
CA ALA A 87 -8.59 25.37 -30.73
C ALA A 87 -9.39 24.65 -29.63
N GLN A 88 -10.37 25.33 -29.03
CA GLN A 88 -11.26 24.71 -28.03
C GLN A 88 -12.15 23.62 -28.64
N ARG A 89 -12.67 23.85 -29.86
CA ARG A 89 -13.45 22.82 -30.59
C ARG A 89 -12.62 21.57 -30.85
N LEU A 90 -11.39 21.72 -31.35
CA LEU A 90 -10.49 20.59 -31.59
C LEU A 90 -10.16 19.79 -30.32
N ARG A 91 -10.00 20.47 -29.16
CA ARG A 91 -9.81 19.80 -27.87
C ARG A 91 -11.03 18.98 -27.47
N PHE A 92 -12.22 19.53 -27.66
CA PHE A 92 -13.46 18.83 -27.34
C PHE A 92 -13.67 17.60 -28.24
N ASP A 93 -13.41 17.73 -29.55
CA ASP A 93 -13.47 16.62 -30.52
C ASP A 93 -12.48 15.51 -30.18
N GLN A 94 -11.28 15.85 -29.70
CA GLN A 94 -10.30 14.85 -29.30
C GLN A 94 -10.76 14.07 -28.05
N LEU A 95 -11.40 14.74 -27.08
CA LEU A 95 -11.93 14.10 -25.88
C LEU A 95 -13.14 13.19 -26.19
N THR A 96 -14.04 13.63 -27.07
CA THR A 96 -15.20 12.80 -27.48
C THR A 96 -14.74 11.55 -28.21
N LEU A 97 -13.74 11.65 -29.10
CA LEU A 97 -13.16 10.52 -29.81
C LEU A 97 -12.44 9.54 -28.87
N GLN A 98 -11.75 10.04 -27.83
CA GLN A 98 -11.19 9.18 -26.77
C GLN A 98 -12.28 8.43 -26.00
N GLN A 99 -13.37 9.11 -25.62
CA GLN A 99 -14.49 8.46 -24.91
C GLN A 99 -15.19 7.41 -25.77
N GLN A 100 -15.40 7.69 -27.06
CA GLN A 100 -15.98 6.72 -27.99
C GLN A 100 -15.11 5.48 -28.14
N ARG A 101 -13.78 5.63 -28.30
CA ARG A 101 -12.84 4.50 -28.35
C ARG A 101 -12.88 3.66 -27.08
N LEU A 102 -13.01 4.30 -25.92
CA LEU A 102 -13.09 3.62 -24.62
C LEU A 102 -14.40 2.83 -24.50
N ARG A 103 -15.54 3.41 -24.92
CA ARG A 103 -16.83 2.70 -24.99
C ARG A 103 -16.81 1.52 -25.95
N GLN A 104 -16.21 1.67 -27.13
CA GLN A 104 -16.06 0.56 -28.09
C GLN A 104 -15.21 -0.57 -27.51
N ARG A 105 -14.10 -0.24 -26.83
CA ARG A 105 -13.25 -1.23 -26.13
C ARG A 105 -14.00 -1.98 -25.04
N LEU A 106 -14.87 -1.30 -24.29
CA LEU A 106 -15.69 -1.94 -23.26
C LEU A 106 -16.76 -2.85 -23.87
N ARG A 107 -17.47 -2.40 -24.92
CA ARG A 107 -18.48 -3.22 -25.62
C ARG A 107 -17.90 -4.50 -26.23
N LEU A 108 -16.72 -4.41 -26.87
CA LEU A 108 -16.03 -5.59 -27.41
C LEU A 108 -15.57 -6.57 -26.31
N ARG A 109 -15.43 -6.09 -25.07
CA ARG A 109 -15.08 -6.92 -23.92
C ARG A 109 -16.30 -7.65 -23.34
N GLU A 110 -17.49 -7.08 -23.45
CA GLU A 110 -18.74 -7.66 -22.95
C GLU A 110 -19.30 -8.75 -23.88
N GLY A 111 -19.12 -8.63 -25.20
CA GLY A 111 -19.62 -9.62 -26.17
C GLY A 111 -18.92 -10.99 -26.18
N LYS A 112 -17.87 -11.19 -25.38
CA LYS A 112 -17.19 -12.50 -25.17
C LYS A 112 -17.15 -12.91 -23.71
N ILE A 113 -17.96 -12.30 -22.86
CA ILE A 113 -18.31 -12.90 -21.58
C ILE A 113 -19.45 -13.84 -21.93
N GLY A 114 -19.11 -15.03 -22.46
CA GLY A 114 -20.04 -16.14 -22.39
C GLY A 114 -20.57 -16.18 -20.97
N GLU A 115 -21.88 -16.42 -20.81
CA GLU A 115 -22.48 -16.70 -19.49
C GLU A 115 -21.44 -17.44 -18.67
N PRO A 116 -21.07 -16.95 -17.46
CA PRO A 116 -20.14 -17.66 -16.63
C PRO A 116 -20.76 -19.03 -16.45
N THR A 117 -20.29 -19.99 -17.25
CA THR A 117 -20.59 -21.39 -17.12
C THR A 117 -19.91 -21.67 -15.80
N VAL A 118 -20.69 -21.50 -14.73
CA VAL A 118 -20.28 -21.80 -13.37
C VAL A 118 -19.72 -23.19 -13.53
N PRO A 119 -18.38 -23.38 -13.46
CA PRO A 119 -17.85 -24.71 -13.60
C PRO A 119 -18.63 -25.51 -12.57
N LYS A 120 -19.34 -26.55 -13.02
CA LYS A 120 -19.90 -27.54 -12.10
C LYS A 120 -18.68 -28.14 -11.43
N ILE A 121 -18.18 -27.45 -10.42
CA ILE A 121 -17.19 -27.96 -9.49
C ILE A 121 -17.97 -29.13 -8.90
N PRO A 122 -17.60 -30.39 -9.20
CA PRO A 122 -18.17 -31.49 -8.45
C PRO A 122 -17.96 -31.09 -7.00
N LEU A 123 -19.05 -31.01 -6.24
CA LEU A 123 -18.98 -30.74 -4.81
C LEU A 123 -18.09 -31.84 -4.24
N ILE A 124 -16.79 -31.58 -4.18
CA ILE A 124 -15.88 -32.36 -3.38
C ILE A 124 -16.46 -32.16 -1.99
N PRO A 125 -16.97 -33.21 -1.32
CA PRO A 125 -17.42 -33.08 0.04
C PRO A 125 -16.25 -32.46 0.82
N LEU A 126 -16.43 -31.21 1.26
CA LEU A 126 -15.46 -30.46 2.05
C LEU A 126 -15.32 -31.04 3.47
N ILE A 127 -16.02 -32.12 3.73
CA ILE A 127 -15.89 -32.95 4.90
C ILE A 127 -14.98 -34.10 4.47
N PRO A 128 -13.72 -34.17 4.93
CA PRO A 128 -12.99 -35.43 4.80
C PRO A 128 -13.88 -36.50 5.43
N GLU A 129 -14.23 -37.54 4.68
CA GLU A 129 -14.78 -38.76 5.25
C GLU A 129 -13.74 -39.29 6.22
N VAL A 130 -13.86 -38.88 7.47
CA VAL A 130 -13.12 -39.44 8.58
C VAL A 130 -13.82 -40.77 8.82
N ASN A 131 -13.32 -41.83 8.18
CA ASN A 131 -13.55 -43.19 8.64
C ASN A 131 -13.06 -43.26 10.08
N GLY A 132 -13.95 -43.03 11.04
CA GLY A 132 -13.62 -42.89 12.44
C GLY A 132 -14.91 -42.90 13.22
N GLY A 133 -15.08 -43.95 14.03
CA GLY A 133 -16.25 -44.17 14.86
C GLY A 133 -16.61 -42.98 15.74
N ASP A 134 -17.78 -43.04 16.34
CA ASP A 134 -18.33 -42.04 17.27
C ASP A 134 -17.37 -41.71 18.42
N VAL A 135 -16.37 -40.87 18.15
CA VAL A 135 -15.51 -40.30 19.17
C VAL A 135 -16.32 -39.18 19.79
N SER A 136 -16.96 -39.49 20.92
CA SER A 136 -17.78 -38.59 21.72
C SER A 136 -17.21 -37.15 21.76
N LEU A 137 -17.84 -36.24 21.01
CA LEU A 137 -17.43 -34.83 20.89
C LEU A 137 -17.45 -34.07 22.23
N ARG A 138 -18.17 -34.60 23.23
CA ARG A 138 -18.29 -34.00 24.57
C ARG A 138 -16.94 -33.87 25.30
N GLY A 139 -16.02 -34.81 25.12
CA GLY A 139 -14.68 -34.75 25.75
C GLY A 139 -13.68 -33.85 25.00
N ILE A 140 -13.95 -33.54 23.74
CA ILE A 140 -13.05 -32.80 22.84
C ILE A 140 -13.44 -31.32 22.76
N ALA A 141 -14.72 -31.00 22.94
CA ALA A 141 -15.23 -29.62 22.92
C ALA A 141 -14.49 -28.67 23.88
N GLY A 142 -14.11 -29.13 25.08
CA GLY A 142 -13.33 -28.34 26.03
C GLY A 142 -11.85 -28.16 25.68
N LYS A 143 -11.31 -28.95 24.73
CA LYS A 143 -9.89 -28.93 24.32
C LYS A 143 -9.68 -28.25 22.97
N LEU A 144 -10.75 -28.03 22.18
CA LEU A 144 -10.67 -27.35 20.89
C LEU A 144 -10.55 -25.84 21.08
N LYS A 145 -9.48 -25.27 20.52
CA LYS A 145 -9.26 -23.82 20.48
C LYS A 145 -9.43 -23.31 19.06
N ARG A 146 -9.85 -22.06 18.90
CA ARG A 146 -9.89 -21.43 17.57
C ARG A 146 -8.49 -21.39 16.97
N ALA A 147 -8.39 -21.76 15.71
CA ALA A 147 -7.16 -21.78 14.95
C ALA A 147 -7.10 -20.58 14.01
N PHE A 148 -5.91 -20.03 13.85
CA PHE A 148 -5.64 -18.85 13.04
C PHE A 148 -4.52 -19.13 12.03
N GLU A 149 -4.72 -18.63 10.82
CA GLU A 149 -3.70 -18.53 9.79
C GLU A 149 -3.01 -17.17 9.89
N VAL A 150 -1.68 -17.20 9.95
CA VAL A 150 -0.86 -15.99 10.02
C VAL A 150 -0.48 -15.57 8.60
N GLN A 151 -0.87 -14.36 8.21
CA GLN A 151 -0.52 -13.77 6.93
C GLN A 151 0.25 -12.48 7.15
N VAL A 152 1.31 -12.25 6.37
CA VAL A 152 2.17 -11.07 6.50
C VAL A 152 2.17 -10.30 5.19
N ARG A 153 2.04 -8.97 5.27
CA ARG A 153 2.02 -8.11 4.08
C ARG A 153 3.44 -7.93 3.55
N ARG A 154 3.68 -8.43 2.33
CA ARG A 154 4.94 -8.30 1.59
C ARG A 154 4.63 -7.93 0.15
N GLU A 155 5.36 -6.95 -0.39
CA GLU A 155 5.17 -6.49 -1.78
C GLU A 155 3.70 -6.11 -2.08
N GLY A 156 3.04 -5.48 -1.11
CA GLY A 156 1.64 -5.07 -1.21
C GLY A 156 0.61 -6.18 -0.96
N LYS A 157 0.99 -7.47 -1.02
CA LYS A 157 0.09 -8.62 -0.89
C LYS A 157 0.24 -9.33 0.47
N PHE A 158 -0.84 -9.93 0.97
CA PHE A 158 -0.76 -10.79 2.15
C PHE A 158 -0.27 -12.18 1.75
N LYS A 159 0.90 -12.57 2.25
CA LYS A 159 1.49 -13.91 2.04
C LYS A 159 1.31 -14.74 3.30
N LYS A 160 0.79 -15.95 3.15
CA LYS A 160 0.63 -16.93 4.23
C LYS A 160 2.00 -17.38 4.76
N ILE A 161 2.15 -17.40 6.09
CA ILE A 161 3.36 -17.87 6.77
C ILE A 161 3.13 -19.20 7.47
N SER A 162 2.02 -19.35 8.19
CA SER A 162 1.75 -20.60 8.91
C SER A 162 1.22 -21.66 7.93
N LYS A 163 1.81 -22.86 7.91
CA LYS A 163 1.29 -23.96 7.06
C LYS A 163 -0.10 -24.41 7.51
N ASN A 164 -0.24 -24.58 8.83
CA ASN A 164 -1.44 -25.07 9.51
C ASN A 164 -2.04 -23.96 10.39
N GLY A 165 -3.28 -24.16 10.83
CA GLY A 165 -3.90 -23.31 11.85
C GLY A 165 -3.12 -23.40 13.18
N LEU A 166 -2.89 -22.25 13.81
CA LEU A 166 -2.23 -22.13 15.10
C LEU A 166 -3.18 -21.51 16.12
N PRO A 167 -3.08 -21.85 17.42
CA PRO A 167 -3.86 -21.17 18.44
C PRO A 167 -3.38 -19.71 18.57
N LEU A 168 -4.22 -18.86 19.17
CA LEU A 168 -4.08 -17.41 19.11
C LEU A 168 -2.69 -16.90 19.48
N GLY A 169 -2.15 -17.29 20.63
CA GLY A 169 -0.89 -16.71 21.09
C GLY A 169 0.33 -17.23 20.33
N LYS A 170 0.33 -18.50 19.88
CA LYS A 170 1.35 -18.99 18.93
C LYS A 170 1.27 -18.28 17.58
N ALA A 171 0.06 -17.93 17.13
CA ALA A 171 -0.14 -17.18 15.91
C ALA A 171 0.39 -15.74 16.04
N LEU A 172 0.17 -15.10 17.19
CA LEU A 172 0.72 -13.79 17.53
C LEU A 172 2.24 -13.82 17.59
N GLU A 173 2.83 -14.77 18.33
CA GLU A 173 4.28 -14.95 18.45
C GLU A 173 4.94 -15.10 17.08
N LEU A 174 4.42 -15.99 16.24
CA LEU A 174 4.94 -16.21 14.89
C LEU A 174 4.80 -14.95 14.03
N GLY A 175 3.67 -14.25 14.12
CA GLY A 175 3.43 -13.01 13.41
C GLY A 175 4.39 -11.90 13.80
N GLN A 176 4.59 -11.69 15.10
CA GLN A 176 5.52 -10.70 15.65
C GLN A 176 6.96 -11.03 15.25
N GLN A 177 7.44 -12.24 15.53
CA GLN A 177 8.81 -12.66 15.20
C GLN A 177 9.13 -12.46 13.71
N ARG A 178 8.20 -12.84 12.83
CA ARG A 178 8.38 -12.67 11.38
C ARG A 178 8.34 -11.20 10.95
N THR A 179 7.55 -10.37 11.60
CA THR A 179 7.42 -8.94 11.28
C THR A 179 8.59 -8.14 11.86
N ILE A 180 9.17 -8.55 12.99
CA ILE A 180 10.40 -7.98 13.55
C ILE A 180 11.59 -8.30 12.65
N THR A 181 11.78 -9.59 12.33
CA THR A 181 12.94 -10.08 11.56
C THR A 181 12.93 -9.67 10.09
N THR A 182 11.79 -9.25 9.54
CA THR A 182 11.68 -8.89 8.12
C THR A 182 11.15 -7.48 7.91
N LEU A 183 11.25 -6.98 6.67
CA LEU A 183 10.75 -5.66 6.27
C LEU A 183 9.21 -5.60 6.15
N ALA A 184 8.51 -6.58 6.71
CA ALA A 184 7.07 -6.60 6.66
C ALA A 184 6.47 -5.50 7.53
N ALA A 185 5.44 -4.86 6.99
CA ALA A 185 4.79 -3.70 7.59
C ALA A 185 3.69 -4.10 8.57
N THR A 186 2.93 -5.14 8.22
CA THR A 186 1.74 -5.59 8.94
C THR A 186 1.65 -7.10 8.86
N PHE A 187 1.04 -7.69 9.88
CA PHE A 187 0.56 -9.05 9.81
C PHE A 187 -0.90 -9.11 10.24
N ARG A 188 -1.59 -10.13 9.75
CA ARG A 188 -2.98 -10.38 10.09
C ARG A 188 -3.22 -11.84 10.46
N LEU A 189 -4.17 -12.04 11.34
CA LEU A 189 -4.66 -13.35 11.76
C LEU A 189 -6.00 -13.61 11.08
N VAL A 190 -6.10 -14.70 10.34
CA VAL A 190 -7.34 -15.11 9.66
C VAL A 190 -7.86 -16.38 10.33
N PRO A 191 -9.12 -16.43 10.80
CA PRO A 191 -9.66 -17.64 11.43
C PRO A 191 -9.69 -18.80 10.43
N LYS A 192 -9.29 -20.00 10.88
CA LYS A 192 -9.14 -21.21 10.05
C LYS A 192 -9.54 -22.49 10.79
N GLY A 193 -10.73 -22.46 11.40
CA GLY A 193 -11.31 -23.60 12.12
C GLY A 193 -10.78 -23.75 13.56
N PHE A 194 -10.56 -24.98 13.99
CA PHE A 194 -10.17 -25.32 15.35
C PHE A 194 -8.85 -26.12 15.40
N THR A 195 -8.17 -26.07 16.54
CA THR A 195 -6.92 -26.77 16.79
C THR A 195 -6.88 -27.29 18.23
N THR A 196 -6.28 -28.47 18.42
CA THR A 196 -6.01 -29.07 19.73
C THR A 196 -4.63 -28.70 20.29
N LYS A 197 -3.86 -27.91 19.55
CA LYS A 197 -2.50 -27.50 19.96
C LYS A 197 -2.56 -26.66 21.23
N LYS A 198 -1.60 -26.92 22.14
CA LYS A 198 -1.40 -26.08 23.33
C LYS A 198 -1.12 -24.63 22.90
N ASP A 199 -1.90 -23.73 23.48
CA ASP A 199 -1.76 -22.28 23.28
C ASP A 199 -0.78 -21.72 24.29
N VAL A 200 -0.04 -20.69 23.87
CA VAL A 200 0.90 -19.95 24.72
C VAL A 200 0.31 -18.56 24.88
N LYS A 201 0.25 -18.02 26.10
CA LYS A 201 -0.24 -16.65 26.28
C LYS A 201 0.85 -15.69 25.82
N THR A 202 0.76 -15.21 24.59
CA THR A 202 1.68 -14.23 24.03
C THR A 202 1.00 -12.87 23.95
N MET A 203 1.59 -11.87 24.60
CA MET A 203 1.13 -10.48 24.53
C MET A 203 1.78 -9.77 23.34
N ILE A 204 1.21 -8.64 22.93
CA ILE A 204 1.74 -7.82 21.84
C ILE A 204 2.63 -6.74 22.44
N ASP A 205 3.86 -6.62 21.93
CA ASP A 205 4.76 -5.53 22.29
C ASP A 205 4.25 -4.21 21.69
N PHE A 206 3.49 -3.44 22.46
CA PHE A 206 2.88 -2.18 22.01
C PHE A 206 3.90 -1.05 21.76
N ASP A 207 5.14 -1.21 22.19
CA ASP A 207 6.24 -0.31 21.82
C ASP A 207 6.61 -0.45 20.35
N ILE A 208 6.60 -1.70 19.85
CA ILE A 208 6.97 -2.04 18.48
C ILE A 208 5.75 -2.09 17.58
N PHE A 209 4.57 -2.42 18.10
CA PHE A 209 3.36 -2.63 17.33
C PHE A 209 2.25 -1.66 17.69
N ARG A 210 1.36 -1.41 16.74
CA ARG A 210 0.11 -0.67 16.95
C ARG A 210 -1.06 -1.50 16.43
N LEU A 211 -2.17 -1.38 17.13
CA LEU A 211 -3.46 -1.87 16.66
C LEU A 211 -4.08 -0.83 15.70
N PRO A 212 -4.81 -1.26 14.67
CA PRO A 212 -5.54 -0.37 13.77
C PRO A 212 -6.63 0.38 14.54
N LYS A 213 -6.80 1.68 14.23
CA LYS A 213 -7.81 2.54 14.87
C LYS A 213 -9.26 2.15 14.51
N ARG A 214 -9.46 1.43 13.41
CA ARG A 214 -10.77 1.06 12.88
C ARG A 214 -10.75 -0.39 12.42
N THR A 215 -11.39 -1.28 13.17
CA THR A 215 -11.72 -2.63 12.69
C THR A 215 -13.06 -3.07 13.31
N PRO A 216 -14.11 -3.26 12.50
CA PRO A 216 -15.47 -3.46 13.00
C PRO A 216 -15.88 -4.91 13.36
N GLU A 217 -15.10 -5.97 13.11
CA GLU A 217 -15.61 -7.35 13.34
C GLU A 217 -14.72 -8.29 14.17
N PHE A 218 -13.40 -8.09 14.24
CA PHE A 218 -12.52 -8.92 15.08
C PHE A 218 -11.31 -8.12 15.60
N PRO A 219 -11.18 -7.89 16.91
CA PRO A 219 -10.29 -6.87 17.47
C PRO A 219 -8.77 -7.17 17.34
N LEU A 220 -8.39 -8.39 16.96
CA LEU A 220 -6.98 -8.84 16.89
C LEU A 220 -6.56 -9.33 15.50
N THR A 221 -7.34 -8.99 14.47
CA THR A 221 -7.04 -9.46 13.11
C THR A 221 -5.87 -8.76 12.48
N PHE A 222 -5.58 -7.50 12.78
CA PHE A 222 -4.53 -6.75 12.10
C PHE A 222 -3.59 -6.09 13.10
N ILE A 223 -2.29 -6.28 12.91
CA ILE A 223 -1.25 -5.69 13.75
C ILE A 223 -0.21 -5.04 12.85
N GLU A 224 0.11 -3.79 13.14
CA GLU A 224 1.03 -2.98 12.35
C GLU A 224 2.30 -2.68 13.14
N LYS A 225 3.46 -2.81 12.50
CA LYS A 225 4.75 -2.44 13.08
C LYS A 225 4.93 -0.91 13.05
N LYS A 226 5.26 -0.31 14.20
CA LYS A 226 5.71 1.08 14.37
C LYS A 226 7.16 1.22 13.90
N GLY A 227 7.51 2.38 13.34
CA GLY A 227 8.90 2.75 13.05
C GLY A 227 9.51 2.06 11.81
N LYS A 228 10.79 1.65 11.95
CA LYS A 228 11.77 1.29 10.89
C LYS A 228 11.16 0.51 9.73
N ARG A 229 10.79 1.25 8.70
CA ARG A 229 10.33 0.78 7.38
C ARG A 229 11.25 1.42 6.37
N LEU A 230 11.50 0.72 5.26
CA LEU A 230 12.15 1.35 4.11
C LEU A 230 11.24 2.49 3.64
N LYS A 231 11.69 3.72 3.85
CA LYS A 231 10.97 4.91 3.38
C LYS A 231 11.22 5.00 1.87
N ARG A 232 10.18 5.25 1.09
CA ARG A 232 10.38 5.56 -0.33
C ARG A 232 11.10 6.90 -0.43
N GLY A 233 12.15 6.96 -1.24
CA GLY A 233 12.91 8.19 -1.50
C GLY A 233 14.15 8.42 -0.63
N THR A 234 14.48 7.56 0.34
CA THR A 234 15.69 7.70 1.19
C THR A 234 16.96 7.08 0.61
N GLY A 235 16.95 6.58 -0.64
CA GLY A 235 18.11 5.89 -1.24
C GLY A 235 18.31 4.44 -0.77
N GLU A 236 17.89 4.09 0.45
CA GLU A 236 18.00 2.75 1.04
C GLU A 236 17.48 1.63 0.13
N ILE A 237 16.34 1.88 -0.54
CA ILE A 237 15.74 0.89 -1.46
C ILE A 237 16.65 0.64 -2.67
N ALA A 238 17.24 1.70 -3.22
CA ALA A 238 18.14 1.60 -4.36
C ALA A 238 19.43 0.85 -3.99
N GLU A 239 19.98 1.11 -2.81
CA GLU A 239 21.15 0.39 -2.28
C GLU A 239 20.86 -1.10 -2.08
N ILE A 240 19.71 -1.44 -1.48
CA ILE A 240 19.28 -2.83 -1.31
C ILE A 240 19.11 -3.52 -2.67
N MET A 241 18.57 -2.81 -3.68
CA MET A 241 18.45 -3.35 -5.03
C MET A 241 19.82 -3.59 -5.68
N ARG A 242 20.77 -2.65 -5.57
CA ARG A 242 22.15 -2.83 -6.05
C ARG A 242 22.84 -4.00 -5.36
N ALA A 243 22.75 -4.07 -4.03
CA ALA A 243 23.33 -5.17 -3.25
C ALA A 243 22.73 -6.53 -3.64
N LYS A 244 21.43 -6.60 -3.90
CA LYS A 244 20.78 -7.82 -4.42
C LYS A 244 21.23 -8.21 -5.82
N ALA A 245 21.51 -7.24 -6.68
CA ALA A 245 22.01 -7.50 -8.03
C ALA A 245 23.46 -8.02 -8.01
N LEU A 246 24.29 -7.51 -7.10
CA LEU A 246 25.67 -7.94 -6.92
C LEU A 246 25.81 -9.25 -6.14
N ALA A 247 24.85 -9.58 -5.28
CA ALA A 247 24.86 -10.83 -4.54
C ALA A 247 24.83 -11.99 -5.56
N PRO A 248 25.80 -12.93 -5.53
CA PRO A 248 25.80 -14.04 -6.45
C PRO A 248 24.47 -14.75 -6.28
N ILE A 249 23.67 -14.79 -7.34
CA ILE A 249 22.45 -15.59 -7.37
C ILE A 249 22.95 -16.97 -6.96
N ARG A 250 22.60 -17.40 -5.73
CA ARG A 250 22.77 -18.78 -5.31
C ARG A 250 21.88 -19.53 -6.29
N ARG A 251 22.44 -19.86 -7.46
CA ARG A 251 21.86 -20.75 -8.46
C ARG A 251 21.62 -21.97 -7.61
N ARG A 252 20.36 -22.12 -7.16
CA ARG A 252 19.92 -23.31 -6.44
C ARG A 252 20.41 -24.39 -7.36
N LYS A 253 21.47 -25.12 -6.97
CA LYS A 253 22.06 -26.18 -7.77
C LYS A 253 20.84 -26.96 -8.18
N SER A 254 20.43 -26.82 -9.45
CA SER A 254 19.27 -27.50 -9.95
C SER A 254 19.63 -28.92 -9.62
N LYS A 255 18.86 -29.55 -8.72
CA LYS A 255 18.99 -30.98 -8.52
C LYS A 255 18.71 -31.50 -9.91
N LYS A 256 19.77 -31.71 -10.69
CA LYS A 256 19.74 -32.28 -12.03
C LYS A 256 19.08 -33.60 -11.72
N LYS A 257 17.76 -33.65 -11.96
CA LYS A 257 16.92 -34.81 -11.71
C LYS A 257 17.70 -35.87 -12.46
N LYS A 258 18.39 -36.77 -11.73
CA LYS A 258 19.02 -37.95 -12.32
C LYS A 258 17.82 -38.61 -12.99
N ARG A 259 17.60 -38.31 -14.27
CA ARG A 259 16.74 -39.12 -15.11
C ARG A 259 17.45 -40.44 -15.04
N GLY A 260 16.87 -41.36 -14.26
CA GLY A 260 17.34 -42.73 -14.20
C GLY A 260 17.59 -43.16 -15.64
N ASN A 261 18.73 -43.79 -15.84
CA ASN A 261 19.12 -44.39 -17.09
C ASN A 261 18.02 -45.41 -17.44
N MET A 262 16.98 -44.99 -18.18
CA MET A 262 15.88 -45.86 -18.62
C MET A 262 16.24 -46.64 -19.89
N PHE A 263 17.52 -46.72 -20.21
CA PHE A 263 18.09 -47.55 -21.29
C PHE A 263 19.06 -48.57 -20.68
N GLY A 264 18.61 -49.29 -19.66
CA GLY A 264 19.17 -50.60 -19.32
C GLY A 264 18.22 -51.64 -19.91
N MET A 265 18.74 -52.42 -20.86
CA MET A 265 18.07 -53.48 -21.62
C MET A 265 17.31 -54.48 -20.74
#